data_AF-A0A137SN79-F1
#
_entry.id   AF-A0A137SN79-F1
#
_cell.length_a   1.000
_cell.length_b   1.000
_cell.length_c   1.000
_cell.angle_alpha   90.00
_cell.angle_beta   90.00
_cell.angle_gamma   90.00
#
_symmetry.space_group_name_H-M   'P 1'
#
loop_
_entity.id
_entity.type
_entity.pdbx_description
1 polymer ?
#
loop_
_entity_poly.entity_id
_entity_poly.type
_entity_poly.pdbx_seq_one_letter_code
_entity_poly.pdbx_strand_id
1 'polypeptide(L)'
;MKHVMLFILIITSYASVAAIYQWTDEQGITHFSDDESKPASAKEINVKLTPPSIDSLTQSITHKASHANTTMNDKSVTPISIHINTPRDQQTIRSNTGEITVSAALSSTLQYGSNIRLLIDGIIHSEQIENQFNVTNVPIGTHKLQLQIINNLGKVIASSELITVYLHRFKAN
;
A
#
# COMPACT_ATOMS: atom_id res chain seq x y z
N MET A 1 -50.01 23.28 8.91
CA MET A 1 -48.90 23.83 9.72
C MET A 1 -47.86 22.80 10.17
N LYS A 2 -48.13 21.49 10.15
CA LYS A 2 -47.17 20.42 10.52
C LYS A 2 -46.08 20.12 9.46
N HIS A 3 -46.35 20.40 8.19
CA HIS A 3 -45.42 20.13 7.08
C HIS A 3 -44.36 21.23 6.87
N VAL A 4 -44.59 22.44 7.39
CA VAL A 4 -43.61 23.54 7.32
C VAL A 4 -42.42 23.26 8.24
N MET A 5 -42.64 22.56 9.36
CA MET A 5 -41.59 22.22 10.33
C MET A 5 -40.65 21.11 9.84
N LEU A 6 -41.10 20.24 8.93
CA LEU A 6 -40.26 19.18 8.36
C LEU A 6 -39.30 19.70 7.28
N PHE A 7 -39.67 20.78 6.57
CA PHE A 7 -38.85 21.34 5.49
C PHE A 7 -37.67 22.19 6.01
N ILE A 8 -37.78 22.74 7.22
CA ILE A 8 -36.72 23.53 7.87
C ILE A 8 -35.59 22.66 8.44
N LEU A 9 -35.82 21.38 8.73
CA LEU A 9 -34.82 20.51 9.35
C LEU A 9 -33.76 19.98 8.36
N ILE A 10 -34.03 20.02 7.05
CA ILE A 10 -33.17 19.44 6.00
C ILE A 10 -32.03 20.39 5.58
N ILE A 11 -32.05 21.66 5.99
CA ILE A 11 -31.11 22.69 5.47
C ILE A 11 -29.76 22.71 6.24
N THR A 12 -29.59 21.90 7.29
CA THR A 12 -28.43 22.03 8.22
C THR A 12 -27.25 21.09 7.97
N SER A 13 -27.18 20.36 6.86
CA SER A 13 -25.98 19.59 6.52
C SER A 13 -24.86 20.50 6.01
N TYR A 14 -24.09 21.08 6.93
CA TYR A 14 -22.81 21.69 6.60
C TYR A 14 -21.81 20.59 6.23
N ALA A 15 -21.29 20.63 5.01
CA ALA A 15 -20.12 19.85 4.63
C ALA A 15 -18.89 20.47 5.29
N SER A 16 -18.29 19.77 6.26
CA SER A 16 -17.00 20.15 6.82
C SER A 16 -15.91 19.88 5.79
N VAL A 17 -15.28 20.92 5.26
CA VAL A 17 -14.08 20.83 4.43
C VAL A 17 -12.89 20.76 5.39
N ALA A 18 -12.25 19.59 5.51
CA ALA A 18 -11.00 19.45 6.26
C ALA A 18 -9.87 20.11 5.45
N ALA A 19 -9.16 21.06 6.07
CA ALA A 19 -8.08 21.80 5.44
C ALA A 19 -6.74 21.17 5.82
N ILE A 20 -5.99 20.68 4.83
CA ILE A 20 -4.67 20.07 5.05
C ILE A 20 -3.61 21.17 5.05
N TYR A 21 -2.76 21.19 6.07
CA TYR A 21 -1.69 22.19 6.22
C TYR A 21 -0.32 21.59 5.93
N GLN A 22 0.52 22.34 5.22
CA GLN A 22 1.92 22.01 4.96
C GLN A 22 2.84 23.13 5.46
N TRP A 23 3.96 22.75 6.07
CA TRP A 23 5.08 23.65 6.33
C TRP A 23 6.42 22.95 6.12
N THR A 24 7.46 23.74 5.89
CA THR A 24 8.84 23.26 5.79
C THR A 24 9.61 23.84 6.98
N ASP A 25 10.33 22.98 7.71
CA ASP A 25 11.16 23.40 8.83
C ASP A 25 12.53 23.95 8.38
N GLU A 26 13.31 24.47 9.33
CA GLU A 26 14.63 25.08 9.08
C GLU A 26 15.67 24.06 8.59
N GLN A 27 15.38 22.76 8.72
CA GLN A 27 16.19 21.64 8.26
C GLN A 27 15.79 21.18 6.84
N GLY A 28 14.80 21.84 6.23
CA GLY A 28 14.32 21.54 4.88
C GLY A 28 13.37 20.33 4.81
N ILE A 29 12.88 19.84 5.94
CA ILE A 29 11.93 18.72 6.01
C ILE A 29 10.50 19.27 5.95
N THR A 30 9.69 18.68 5.07
CA THR A 30 8.31 19.10 4.83
C THR A 30 7.35 18.23 5.64
N HIS A 31 6.52 18.87 6.46
CA HIS A 31 5.54 18.24 7.35
C HIS A 31 4.11 18.53 6.87
N PHE A 32 3.21 17.57 7.10
CA PHE A 32 1.78 17.67 6.78
C PHE A 32 0.95 17.34 8.03
N SER A 33 -0.04 18.17 8.36
CA SER A 33 -0.95 17.94 9.49
C SER A 33 -2.38 18.33 9.15
N ASP A 34 -3.32 17.57 9.70
CA ASP A 34 -4.78 17.78 9.62
C ASP A 34 -5.34 18.32 10.95
N ASP A 35 -4.46 18.66 11.90
CA ASP A 35 -4.78 19.18 13.23
C ASP A 35 -4.56 20.70 13.30
N GLU A 36 -5.43 21.43 14.01
CA GLU A 36 -5.42 22.90 14.14
C GLU A 36 -4.20 23.44 14.93
N SER A 37 -3.44 22.56 15.58
CA SER A 37 -2.22 22.87 16.33
C SER A 37 -1.00 23.20 15.44
N LYS A 38 -1.15 24.17 14.53
CA LYS A 38 -0.14 24.54 13.52
C LYS A 38 0.70 25.79 13.89
N PRO A 39 1.98 25.85 13.49
CA PRO A 39 2.81 27.06 13.59
C PRO A 39 2.41 28.11 12.55
N ALA A 40 2.73 29.40 12.82
CA ALA A 40 2.26 30.55 12.02
C ALA A 40 2.67 30.55 10.52
N SER A 41 3.65 29.72 10.13
CA SER A 41 4.13 29.58 8.75
C SER A 41 3.36 28.54 7.91
N ALA A 42 2.33 27.90 8.47
CA ALA A 42 1.56 26.88 7.78
C ALA A 42 0.67 27.48 6.67
N LYS A 43 0.82 26.98 5.44
CA LYS A 43 0.00 27.37 4.29
C LYS A 43 -1.12 26.35 4.09
N GLU A 44 -2.34 26.85 3.92
CA GLU A 44 -3.51 26.03 3.62
C GLU A 44 -3.42 25.49 2.19
N ILE A 45 -3.54 24.17 2.04
CA ILE A 45 -3.52 23.51 0.73
C ILE A 45 -4.91 22.94 0.46
N ASN A 46 -5.54 23.46 -0.60
CA ASN A 46 -6.79 22.91 -1.11
C ASN A 46 -6.46 21.70 -2.00
N VAL A 47 -6.53 20.49 -1.44
CA VAL A 47 -6.22 19.27 -2.19
C VAL A 47 -7.39 18.94 -3.12
N LYS A 48 -7.31 19.41 -4.36
CA LYS A 48 -8.24 19.01 -5.41
C LYS A 48 -7.88 17.58 -5.86
N LEU A 49 -8.65 16.60 -5.39
CA LEU A 49 -8.57 15.20 -5.84
C LEU A 49 -8.74 15.16 -7.37
N THR A 50 -7.64 15.05 -8.08
CA THR A 50 -7.64 14.82 -9.52
C THR A 50 -7.49 13.31 -9.72
N PRO A 51 -8.40 12.64 -10.47
CA PRO A 51 -8.25 11.22 -10.74
C PRO A 51 -6.92 10.96 -11.48
N PRO A 52 -6.23 9.85 -11.22
CA PRO A 52 -4.95 9.58 -11.85
C PRO A 52 -5.15 9.37 -13.36
N SER A 53 -4.60 10.26 -14.18
CA SER A 53 -4.41 10.03 -15.61
C SER A 53 -3.34 8.97 -15.81
N ILE A 54 -3.73 7.85 -16.43
CA ILE A 54 -2.83 6.79 -16.88
C ILE A 54 -2.21 7.25 -18.20
N ASP A 55 -1.23 8.14 -18.15
CA ASP A 55 -0.42 8.48 -19.32
C ASP A 55 0.91 9.10 -18.88
N SER A 56 1.85 8.25 -18.46
CA SER A 56 3.30 8.43 -18.66
C SER A 56 4.09 7.40 -17.85
N LEU A 57 3.98 6.11 -18.20
CA LEU A 57 4.99 5.11 -17.85
C LEU A 57 6.14 5.21 -18.86
N THR A 58 6.97 6.25 -18.74
CA THR A 58 8.34 6.28 -19.28
C THR A 58 9.01 7.60 -18.88
N GLN A 59 9.65 7.62 -17.71
CA GLN A 59 10.82 8.46 -17.53
C GLN A 59 11.77 7.80 -16.52
N SER A 60 12.77 7.11 -17.08
CA SER A 60 13.96 6.74 -16.34
C SER A 60 14.73 8.03 -16.04
N ILE A 61 14.65 8.51 -14.80
CA ILE A 61 15.43 9.68 -14.39
C ILE A 61 16.78 9.18 -13.90
N THR A 62 17.78 9.31 -14.76
CA THR A 62 19.19 9.26 -14.37
C THR A 62 19.46 10.48 -13.49
N HIS A 63 19.54 10.29 -12.17
CA HIS A 63 20.12 11.30 -11.29
C HIS A 63 21.64 11.11 -11.25
N LYS A 64 22.33 11.87 -12.08
CA LYS A 64 23.75 12.18 -11.90
C LYS A 64 23.84 13.32 -10.89
N ALA A 65 24.21 13.01 -9.65
CA ALA A 65 24.70 14.01 -8.70
C ALA A 65 26.14 13.64 -8.33
N SER A 66 27.05 14.57 -8.60
CA SER A 66 28.49 14.43 -8.43
C SER A 66 28.90 15.07 -7.09
N HIS A 67 29.77 14.34 -6.37
CA HIS A 67 30.68 14.76 -5.30
C HIS A 67 30.13 14.94 -3.87
N ALA A 68 30.55 14.05 -2.96
CA ALA A 68 31.69 14.32 -2.08
C ALA A 68 32.20 13.02 -1.46
N ASN A 69 33.51 12.76 -1.56
CA ASN A 69 34.18 11.67 -0.87
C ASN A 69 34.15 11.92 0.64
N THR A 70 33.38 11.10 1.37
CA THR A 70 33.69 10.78 2.76
C THR A 70 33.77 9.28 2.85
N THR A 71 34.98 8.77 3.00
CA THR A 71 35.29 7.38 3.31
C THR A 71 34.79 7.07 4.72
N MET A 72 33.50 6.82 4.87
CA MET A 72 33.02 5.88 5.87
C MET A 72 32.69 4.61 5.13
N ASN A 73 33.13 3.49 5.68
CA ASN A 73 32.75 2.15 5.27
C ASN A 73 31.28 1.94 5.67
N ASP A 74 30.38 2.74 5.08
CA ASP A 74 28.95 2.58 5.22
C ASP A 74 28.60 1.37 4.37
N LYS A 75 28.28 0.27 5.04
CA LYS A 75 27.78 -0.91 4.36
C LYS A 75 26.50 -0.46 3.67
N SER A 76 26.59 -0.16 2.38
CA SER A 76 25.44 0.12 1.52
C SER A 76 24.40 -0.95 1.79
N VAL A 77 23.36 -0.60 2.57
CA VAL A 77 22.27 -1.51 2.89
C VAL A 77 21.45 -1.58 1.62
N THR A 78 21.72 -2.59 0.80
CA THR A 78 20.96 -2.83 -0.41
C THR A 78 19.49 -2.98 -0.01
N PRO A 79 18.57 -2.21 -0.61
CA PRO A 79 17.16 -2.31 -0.27
C PRO A 79 16.67 -3.72 -0.58
N ILE A 80 15.99 -4.34 0.40
CA ILE A 80 15.37 -5.65 0.21
C ILE A 80 14.19 -5.51 -0.74
N SER A 81 14.06 -6.45 -1.67
CA SER A 81 12.93 -6.55 -2.58
C SER A 81 12.23 -7.90 -2.40
N ILE A 82 10.93 -7.93 -2.69
CA ILE A 82 10.08 -9.11 -2.59
C ILE A 82 9.24 -9.24 -3.85
N HIS A 83 9.08 -10.46 -4.34
CA HIS A 83 8.24 -10.78 -5.48
C HIS A 83 7.48 -12.09 -5.24
N ILE A 84 6.32 -12.25 -5.87
CA ILE A 84 5.53 -13.47 -5.81
C ILE A 84 6.07 -14.42 -6.89
N ASN A 85 6.61 -15.56 -6.48
CA ASN A 85 7.11 -16.61 -7.37
C ASN A 85 5.97 -17.52 -7.86
N THR A 86 5.07 -17.87 -6.94
CA THR A 86 3.86 -18.66 -7.21
C THR A 86 2.72 -18.04 -6.41
N PRO A 87 1.51 -17.92 -6.95
CA PRO A 87 1.13 -18.14 -8.35
C PRO A 87 1.74 -17.10 -9.30
N ARG A 88 1.74 -17.39 -10.60
CA ARG A 88 2.08 -16.40 -11.63
C ARG A 88 0.92 -15.43 -11.86
N ASP A 89 1.22 -14.26 -12.39
CA ASP A 89 0.18 -13.34 -12.84
C ASP A 89 -0.74 -14.01 -13.87
N GLN A 90 -2.03 -13.74 -13.73
CA GLN A 90 -3.15 -14.28 -14.49
C GLN A 90 -3.32 -15.81 -14.41
N GLN A 91 -2.68 -16.48 -13.44
CA GLN A 91 -2.82 -17.92 -13.28
C GLN A 91 -4.24 -18.30 -12.85
N THR A 92 -4.82 -19.29 -13.55
CA THR A 92 -6.04 -19.96 -13.10
C THR A 92 -5.72 -21.06 -12.10
N ILE A 93 -6.22 -20.91 -10.88
CA ILE A 93 -6.10 -21.86 -9.79
C ILE A 93 -7.43 -22.61 -9.68
N ARG A 94 -7.35 -23.93 -9.51
CA ARG A 94 -8.54 -24.77 -9.32
C ARG A 94 -8.46 -25.44 -7.97
N SER A 95 -9.37 -25.08 -7.07
CA SER A 95 -9.45 -25.66 -5.73
C SER A 95 -10.88 -25.70 -5.23
N ASN A 96 -11.31 -26.85 -4.73
CA ASN A 96 -12.65 -27.02 -4.16
C ASN A 96 -12.78 -26.36 -2.78
N THR A 97 -11.68 -26.24 -2.04
CA THR A 97 -11.61 -25.60 -0.71
C THR A 97 -11.25 -24.12 -0.77
N GLY A 98 -10.99 -23.58 -1.97
CA GLY A 98 -10.52 -22.21 -2.15
C GLY A 98 -9.09 -22.04 -1.68
N GLU A 99 -8.25 -23.04 -1.94
CA GLU A 99 -6.84 -23.04 -1.56
C GLU A 99 -5.97 -22.30 -2.58
N ILE A 100 -5.12 -21.39 -2.08
CA ILE A 100 -4.11 -20.67 -2.86
C ILE A 100 -2.77 -20.76 -2.12
N THR A 101 -1.77 -21.31 -2.80
CA THR A 101 -0.39 -21.41 -2.31
C THR A 101 0.42 -20.23 -2.86
N VAL A 102 0.79 -19.28 -1.98
CA VAL A 102 1.57 -18.08 -2.35
C VAL A 102 3.01 -18.21 -1.85
N SER A 103 3.96 -18.29 -2.77
CA SER A 103 5.39 -18.38 -2.51
C SER A 103 6.08 -17.04 -2.81
N ALA A 104 6.84 -16.54 -1.85
CA ALA A 104 7.62 -15.33 -1.94
C ALA A 104 9.09 -15.63 -2.31
N ALA A 105 9.68 -14.77 -3.11
CA ALA A 105 11.11 -14.73 -3.33
C ALA A 105 11.66 -13.35 -2.95
N LEU A 106 12.76 -13.35 -2.19
CA LEU A 106 13.38 -12.16 -1.64
C LEU A 106 14.78 -12.01 -2.21
N SER A 107 15.23 -10.76 -2.44
CA SER A 107 16.58 -10.50 -2.92
C SER A 107 17.67 -10.70 -1.86
N SER A 108 17.29 -10.76 -0.58
CA SER A 108 18.19 -10.99 0.56
C SER A 108 17.45 -11.69 1.69
N THR A 109 18.18 -12.08 2.73
CA THR A 109 17.58 -12.62 3.96
C THR A 109 16.69 -11.60 4.63
N LEU A 110 15.56 -12.04 5.18
CA LEU A 110 14.65 -11.19 5.93
C LEU A 110 15.34 -10.70 7.21
N GLN A 111 15.22 -9.40 7.48
CA GLN A 111 15.83 -8.80 8.67
C GLN A 111 15.09 -9.26 9.94
N TYR A 112 15.84 -9.44 11.04
CA TYR A 112 15.25 -9.78 12.33
C TYR A 112 14.17 -8.75 12.75
N GLY A 113 13.04 -9.26 13.24
CA GLY A 113 11.89 -8.43 13.62
C GLY A 113 11.06 -7.90 12.46
N SER A 114 11.34 -8.33 11.22
CA SER A 114 10.46 -8.08 10.07
C SER A 114 9.60 -9.30 9.76
N ASN A 115 8.40 -9.07 9.23
CA ASN A 115 7.47 -10.10 8.77
C ASN A 115 7.09 -9.86 7.31
N ILE A 116 6.64 -10.92 6.66
CA ILE A 116 5.98 -10.87 5.36
C ILE A 116 4.47 -10.87 5.60
N ARG A 117 3.79 -9.88 5.02
CA ARG A 117 2.35 -9.70 5.06
C ARG A 117 1.77 -10.03 3.68
N LEU A 118 0.78 -10.92 3.64
CA LEU A 118 0.00 -11.22 2.45
C LEU A 118 -1.29 -10.41 2.43
N LEU A 119 -1.55 -9.74 1.31
CA LEU A 119 -2.78 -9.04 1.04
C LEU A 119 -3.54 -9.75 -0.09
N ILE A 120 -4.84 -9.90 0.11
CA ILE A 120 -5.79 -10.39 -0.90
C ILE A 120 -6.84 -9.30 -1.09
N ASP A 121 -6.95 -8.79 -2.32
CA ASP A 121 -7.86 -7.69 -2.67
C ASP A 121 -7.66 -6.43 -1.82
N GLY A 122 -6.41 -6.17 -1.41
CA GLY A 122 -6.03 -5.04 -0.56
C GLY A 122 -6.30 -5.26 0.94
N ILE A 123 -6.86 -6.40 1.33
CA ILE A 123 -7.13 -6.75 2.72
C ILE A 123 -6.00 -7.63 3.25
N ILE A 124 -5.53 -7.34 4.46
CA ILE A 124 -4.52 -8.16 5.15
C ILE A 124 -5.12 -9.53 5.44
N HIS A 125 -4.52 -10.56 4.87
CA HIS A 125 -4.92 -11.94 5.10
C HIS A 125 -4.13 -12.56 6.26
N SER A 126 -2.80 -12.49 6.20
CA SER A 126 -1.92 -13.06 7.23
C SER A 126 -0.53 -12.43 7.22
N GLU A 127 0.20 -12.63 8.32
CA GLU A 127 1.57 -12.18 8.52
C GLU A 127 2.40 -13.32 9.11
N GLN A 128 3.56 -13.59 8.54
CA GLN A 128 4.47 -14.63 9.03
C GLN A 128 5.92 -14.35 8.58
N ILE A 129 6.88 -15.11 9.07
CA ILE A 129 8.31 -14.97 8.70
C ILE A 129 8.63 -15.82 7.47
N GLU A 130 7.89 -16.92 7.32
CA GLU A 130 8.03 -17.90 6.25
C GLU A 130 7.64 -17.31 4.90
N ASN A 131 8.39 -17.71 3.87
CA ASN A 131 8.16 -17.26 2.49
C ASN A 131 6.99 -17.98 1.80
N GLN A 132 6.25 -18.83 2.52
CA GLN A 132 5.18 -19.65 1.94
C GLN A 132 3.88 -19.45 2.71
N PHE A 133 2.84 -19.07 1.99
CA PHE A 133 1.49 -18.90 2.52
C PHE A 133 0.60 -19.97 1.92
N ASN A 134 -0.18 -20.64 2.77
CA ASN A 134 -1.26 -21.51 2.36
C ASN A 134 -2.57 -20.86 2.81
N VAL A 135 -3.28 -20.30 1.85
CA VAL A 135 -4.55 -19.61 2.09
C VAL A 135 -5.66 -20.60 1.80
N THR A 136 -6.68 -20.67 2.64
CA THR A 136 -7.88 -21.48 2.41
C THR A 136 -9.12 -20.60 2.41
N ASN A 137 -10.25 -21.16 1.94
CA ASN A 137 -11.55 -20.49 1.96
C ASN A 137 -11.61 -19.18 1.15
N VAL A 138 -10.71 -19.01 0.16
CA VAL A 138 -10.81 -17.88 -0.78
C VAL A 138 -12.08 -18.05 -1.63
N PRO A 139 -12.89 -16.98 -1.80
CA PRO A 139 -14.05 -17.01 -2.68
C PRO A 139 -13.72 -17.42 -4.11
N ILE A 140 -14.72 -17.85 -4.88
CA ILE A 140 -14.54 -18.08 -6.31
C ILE A 140 -14.46 -16.72 -7.03
N GLY A 141 -13.59 -16.59 -8.04
CA GLY A 141 -13.52 -15.40 -8.86
C GLY A 141 -12.11 -14.88 -9.08
N THR A 142 -12.00 -13.57 -9.28
CA THR A 142 -10.75 -12.86 -9.54
C THR A 142 -10.23 -12.27 -8.24
N HIS A 143 -8.97 -12.51 -7.92
CA HIS A 143 -8.33 -11.99 -6.72
C HIS A 143 -7.01 -11.32 -7.06
N LYS A 144 -6.71 -10.22 -6.39
CA LYS A 144 -5.43 -9.52 -6.48
C LYS A 144 -4.56 -9.89 -5.28
N LEU A 145 -3.33 -10.33 -5.53
CA LEU A 145 -2.39 -10.73 -4.49
C LEU A 145 -1.22 -9.75 -4.43
N GLN A 146 -0.82 -9.39 -3.22
CA GLN A 146 0.38 -8.59 -2.97
C GLN A 146 1.07 -9.07 -1.69
N LEU A 147 2.40 -9.07 -1.70
CA LEU A 147 3.22 -9.27 -0.53
C LEU A 147 3.85 -7.95 -0.08
N GLN A 148 3.94 -7.76 1.22
CA GLN A 148 4.63 -6.62 1.83
C GLN A 148 5.61 -7.12 2.88
N ILE A 149 6.79 -6.51 2.96
CA ILE A 149 7.68 -6.69 4.09
C ILE A 149 7.38 -5.56 5.07
N ILE A 150 7.08 -5.91 6.32
CA ILE A 150 6.80 -4.96 7.40
C ILE A 150 7.84 -5.09 8.50
N ASN A 151 8.21 -3.96 9.12
CA ASN A 151 9.06 -3.98 10.31
C ASN A 151 8.25 -4.24 11.59
N ASN A 152 8.95 -4.31 12.72
CA ASN A 152 8.38 -4.44 14.07
C ASN A 152 7.46 -3.29 14.49
N LEU A 153 7.49 -2.16 13.78
CA LEU A 153 6.62 -1.00 13.99
C LEU A 153 5.41 -1.00 13.04
N GLY A 154 5.25 -2.04 12.21
CA GLY A 154 4.18 -2.15 11.20
C GLY A 154 4.40 -1.31 9.94
N LYS A 155 5.54 -0.65 9.79
CA LYS A 155 5.91 0.14 8.60
C LYS A 155 6.27 -0.81 7.46
N VAL A 156 5.70 -0.57 6.28
CA VAL A 156 6.06 -1.27 5.05
C VAL A 156 7.45 -0.82 4.58
N ILE A 157 8.35 -1.79 4.44
CA ILE A 157 9.75 -1.60 3.99
C ILE A 157 9.86 -1.88 2.48
N ALA A 158 9.12 -2.88 1.99
CA ALA A 158 9.10 -3.27 0.58
C ALA A 158 7.73 -3.86 0.23
N SER A 159 7.37 -3.83 -1.06
CA SER A 159 6.15 -4.41 -1.58
C SER A 159 6.43 -5.12 -2.90
N SER A 160 5.73 -6.22 -3.15
CA SER A 160 5.76 -6.90 -4.44
C SER A 160 4.90 -6.17 -5.46
N GLU A 161 5.08 -6.56 -6.72
CA GLU A 161 4.08 -6.32 -7.74
C GLU A 161 2.72 -6.90 -7.33
N LEU A 162 1.66 -6.26 -7.83
CA LEU A 162 0.29 -6.69 -7.66
C LEU A 162 -0.06 -7.65 -8.80
N ILE A 163 -0.31 -8.92 -8.48
CA ILE A 163 -0.69 -9.92 -9.48
C ILE A 163 -2.17 -10.26 -9.38
N THR A 164 -2.78 -10.67 -10.48
CA THR A 164 -4.17 -11.12 -10.54
C THR A 164 -4.22 -12.62 -10.73
N VAL A 165 -5.10 -13.31 -10.00
CA VAL A 165 -5.32 -14.75 -10.13
C VAL A 165 -6.80 -15.05 -10.25
N TYR A 166 -7.11 -16.19 -10.89
CA TYR A 166 -8.49 -16.63 -11.09
C TYR A 166 -8.72 -17.95 -10.34
N LEU A 167 -9.54 -17.94 -9.32
CA LEU A 167 -9.87 -19.13 -8.53
C LEU A 167 -11.20 -19.72 -9.00
N HIS A 168 -11.18 -20.98 -9.43
CA HIS A 168 -12.35 -21.76 -9.81
C HIS A 168 -12.52 -23.00 -8.91
N ARG A 169 -13.77 -23.43 -8.69
CA ARG A 169 -14.10 -24.70 -8.02
C ARG A 169 -14.54 -25.71 -9.06
N PHE A 170 -14.18 -26.98 -8.88
CA PHE A 170 -14.81 -28.06 -9.65
C PHE A 170 -16.13 -28.45 -9.00
N LYS A 171 -17.11 -28.85 -9.82
CA LYS A 171 -18.22 -29.67 -9.36
C LYS A 171 -17.96 -31.10 -9.84
N ALA A 172 -18.07 -32.07 -8.94
CA ALA A 172 -18.18 -33.46 -9.35
C ALA A 172 -19.58 -33.66 -9.96
N ASN A 173 -19.66 -34.33 -11.10
CA ASN A 173 -20.91 -34.81 -11.71
C ASN A 173 -21.32 -36.14 -11.07
#